data_AF-A0AAC8VQ28-F1
#
_entry.id   AF-A0AAC8VQ28-F1
#
_cell.length_a   1.000
_cell.length_b   1.000
_cell.length_c   1.000
_cell.angle_alpha   90.00
_cell.angle_beta   90.00
_cell.angle_gamma   90.00
#
_symmetry.space_group_name_H-M   'P 1'
#
loop_
_entity.id
_entity.type
_entity.pdbx_description
1 polymer ?
#
loop_
_entity_poly.entity_id
_entity_poly.type
_entity_poly.pdbx_seq_one_letter_code
_entity_poly.pdbx_strand_id
1 'polypeptide(L)' 'MSSEYEYAERFADLMEDMQGDGVDAMNILMNYLMGFVEQMSEGEEDKGLIWQLEDKELVITIEPVDGTNTARLH' A
#
# COMPACT_ATOMS: atom_id res chain seq x y z
N MET A 1 -15.71 -16.99 -12.55
CA MET A 1 -14.86 -16.09 -11.72
C MET A 1 -14.51 -14.90 -12.59
N SER A 2 -14.69 -13.67 -12.10
CA SER A 2 -14.23 -12.50 -12.85
C SER A 2 -12.69 -12.49 -12.85
N SER A 3 -12.09 -11.97 -13.92
CA SER A 3 -10.62 -11.93 -14.09
C SER A 3 -9.90 -11.25 -12.93
N GLU A 4 -10.55 -10.29 -12.25
CA GLU A 4 -10.00 -9.57 -11.10
C GLU A 4 -9.76 -10.48 -9.89
N TYR A 5 -10.67 -11.42 -9.60
CA TYR A 5 -10.48 -12.40 -8.53
C TYR A 5 -9.31 -13.33 -8.82
N GLU A 6 -9.11 -13.71 -10.09
CA GLU A 6 -7.98 -14.56 -10.50
C GLU A 6 -6.63 -13.84 -10.36
N TYR A 7 -6.57 -12.52 -10.62
CA TYR A 7 -5.35 -11.75 -10.40
C TYR A 7 -5.05 -11.55 -8.92
N ALA A 8 -6.07 -11.36 -8.08
CA ALA A 8 -5.90 -11.25 -6.64
C ALA A 8 -5.39 -12.56 -6.01
N GLU A 9 -5.93 -13.70 -6.43
CA GLU A 9 -5.46 -15.03 -6.00
C GLU A 9 -4.01 -15.27 -6.41
N ARG A 10 -3.64 -14.99 -7.67
CA ARG A 10 -2.25 -15.11 -8.13
C ARG A 10 -1.29 -14.21 -7.37
N PHE A 11 -1.73 -13.01 -7.02
CA PHE A 11 -0.91 -12.10 -6.21
C PHE A 11 -0.73 -12.64 -4.79
N ALA A 12 -1.78 -13.20 -4.20
CA ALA A 12 -1.70 -13.83 -2.88
C ALA A 12 -0.74 -15.03 -2.88
N ASP A 13 -0.84 -15.91 -3.89
CA ASP A 13 0.04 -17.07 -4.05
C ASP A 13 1.52 -16.64 -4.15
N LEU A 14 1.80 -15.61 -4.96
CA LEU A 14 3.16 -15.06 -5.09
C LEU A 14 3.70 -14.54 -3.75
N MET A 15 2.87 -13.85 -2.98
CA MET A 15 3.27 -13.30 -1.67
C MET A 15 3.53 -14.44 -0.66
N GLU A 16 2.78 -15.54 -0.74
CA GLU A 16 3.01 -16.75 0.06
C GLU A 16 4.32 -17.45 -0.32
N ASP A 17 4.58 -17.62 -1.62
CA ASP A 17 5.85 -18.20 -2.12
C ASP A 17 7.06 -17.39 -1.62
N MET A 18 6.99 -16.06 -1.73
CA MET A 18 8.05 -15.17 -1.24
C MET A 18 8.28 -15.31 0.27
N GLN A 19 7.21 -15.43 1.06
CA GLN A 19 7.34 -15.67 2.49
C GLN A 19 7.97 -17.05 2.78
N GLY A 20 7.59 -18.08 2.02
CA GLY A 20 8.19 -19.41 2.08
C GLY A 20 9.70 -19.40 1.83
N ASP A 21 10.16 -18.54 0.93
CA ASP A 21 11.58 -18.31 0.61
C ASP A 21 12.31 -17.41 1.63
N GLY A 22 11.63 -16.97 2.69
CA GLY A 22 12.20 -16.09 3.72
C GLY A 22 12.28 -14.62 3.32
N VAL A 23 11.57 -14.22 2.27
CA VAL A 23 11.47 -12.84 1.82
C VAL A 23 10.28 -12.16 2.50
N ASP A 24 10.51 -10.98 3.08
CA ASP A 24 9.44 -10.15 3.65
C ASP A 24 8.64 -9.46 2.54
N ALA A 25 7.73 -10.23 1.95
CA ALA A 25 6.91 -9.81 0.82
C ALA A 25 6.07 -8.57 1.14
N MET A 26 5.55 -8.48 2.37
CA MET A 26 4.75 -7.33 2.81
C MET A 26 5.57 -6.06 2.92
N ASN A 27 6.77 -6.14 3.51
CA ASN A 27 7.67 -4.98 3.56
C ASN A 27 8.07 -4.52 2.14
N ILE A 28 8.34 -5.45 1.22
CA ILE A 28 8.61 -5.09 -0.18
C ILE A 28 7.43 -4.36 -0.82
N LEU A 29 6.21 -4.90 -0.65
CA LEU A 29 5.00 -4.29 -1.19
C LEU A 29 4.78 -2.87 -0.64
N MET A 30 4.92 -2.69 0.68
CA MET A 30 4.73 -1.39 1.32
C MET A 30 5.80 -0.38 0.89
N ASN A 31 7.06 -0.80 0.73
CA ASN A 31 8.12 0.06 0.20
C ASN A 31 7.85 0.48 -1.26
N TYR A 32 7.35 -0.45 -2.08
CA TYR A 32 6.95 -0.13 -3.46
C TYR A 32 5.78 0.86 -3.50
N LEU A 33 4.75 0.63 -2.69
CA LEU A 33 3.60 1.52 -2.56
C LEU A 33 4.01 2.92 -2.06
N MET A 34 4.91 2.98 -1.08
CA MET A 34 5.46 4.23 -0.57
C MET A 34 6.12 5.04 -1.69
N GLY A 35 7.04 4.45 -2.45
CA GLY A 35 7.70 5.13 -3.57
C GLY A 35 6.73 5.58 -4.67
N PHE A 36 5.68 4.79 -4.93
CA PHE A 36 4.61 5.18 -5.85
C PHE A 36 3.82 6.40 -5.36
N VAL A 37 3.45 6.43 -4.08
CA VAL A 37 2.74 7.56 -3.46
C VAL A 37 3.64 8.80 -3.46
N GLU A 38 4.91 8.66 -3.06
CA GLU A 38 5.89 9.77 -3.10
C GLU A 38 5.96 10.37 -4.50
N GLN A 39 6.13 9.55 -5.53
CA GLN A 39 6.17 10.00 -6.93
C GLN A 39 4.90 10.71 -7.37
N MET A 40 3.72 10.21 -6.99
CA MET A 40 2.43 10.82 -7.34
C MET A 40 2.16 12.12 -6.58
N SER A 41 2.75 12.28 -5.40
CA SER A 41 2.63 13.45 -4.53
C SER A 41 3.72 14.52 -4.75
N GLU A 42 4.69 14.28 -5.65
CA GLU A 42 5.75 15.25 -5.95
C GLU A 42 5.16 16.60 -6.39
N GLY A 43 5.34 17.62 -5.55
CA GLY A 43 4.86 19.00 -5.79
C GLY A 43 3.63 19.41 -4.96
N GLU A 44 3.06 18.51 -4.17
CA GLU A 44 1.95 18.80 -3.27
C GLU A 44 2.33 18.43 -1.83
N GLU A 45 2.76 19.42 -1.02
CA GLU A 45 3.37 19.22 0.31
C GLU A 45 2.50 18.47 1.35
N ASP A 46 1.21 18.25 1.09
CA ASP A 46 0.25 17.68 2.05
C ASP A 46 -0.72 16.65 1.43
N LYS A 47 -0.47 16.16 0.22
CA LYS A 47 -1.46 15.34 -0.50
C LYS A 47 -1.04 13.88 -0.61
N GLY A 48 -1.79 13.05 0.10
CA GLY A 48 -1.81 11.61 -0.13
C GLY A 48 -2.48 11.22 -1.45
N LEU A 49 -2.33 9.96 -1.83
CA LEU A 49 -3.03 9.38 -2.96
C LEU A 49 -4.50 9.15 -2.58
N ILE A 50 -5.43 9.70 -3.37
CA ILE A 50 -6.86 9.41 -3.26
C ILE A 50 -7.28 8.63 -4.49
N TRP A 51 -7.75 7.40 -4.29
CA TRP A 51 -8.28 6.54 -5.34
C TRP A 51 -9.77 6.32 -5.14
N GLN A 52 -10.57 6.69 -6.14
CA GLN A 52 -12.02 6.46 -6.15
C GLN A 52 -12.32 5.06 -6.71
N LEU A 53 -12.95 4.23 -5.88
CA LEU A 53 -13.58 2.97 -6.26
C LEU A 53 -15.08 3.21 -6.43
N GLU A 54 -15.81 2.25 -7.00
CA GLU A 54 -17.24 2.44 -7.35
C GLU A 54 -18.11 2.90 -6.17
N ASP A 55 -17.87 2.37 -4.97
CA ASP A 55 -18.63 2.67 -3.76
C ASP A 55 -17.76 3.20 -2.59
N LYS A 56 -16.45 3.37 -2.80
CA LYS A 56 -15.47 3.63 -1.74
C LYS A 56 -14.36 4.56 -2.20
N GLU A 57 -13.73 5.22 -1.24
CA GLU A 57 -12.51 5.99 -1.44
C GLU A 57 -11.37 5.33 -0.67
N LEU A 58 -10.24 5.10 -1.34
CA LEU A 58 -8.99 4.68 -0.72
C LEU A 58 -8.08 5.90 -0.61
N VAL A 59 -7.72 6.26 0.63
CA VAL A 59 -6.84 7.39 0.94
C VAL A 59 -5.55 6.87 1.55
N ILE A 60 -4.40 7.22 0.97
CA ILE A 60 -3.07 6.83 1.44
C ILE A 60 -2.24 8.09 1.67
N THR A 61 -1.89 8.39 2.92
CA THR A 61 -1.00 9.50 3.28
C THR A 61 0.33 8.98 3.82
N ILE A 62 1.42 9.70 3.54
CA ILE A 62 2.74 9.48 4.12
C ILE A 62 2.96 10.57 5.16
N GLU A 63 3.13 10.16 6.41
CA GLU A 63 3.36 11.09 7.52
C GLU A 63 4.82 10.98 7.99
N PRO A 64 5.49 12.10 8.29
CA PRO A 64 6.81 12.06 8.91
C PRO A 64 6.74 11.37 10.27
N VAL A 65 7.77 10.57 10.58
CA VAL A 65 7.84 9.76 11.81
C VAL A 65 8.20 10.61 13.04
N ASP A 66 8.07 11.94 12.98
CA ASP A 66 8.45 12.88 14.05
C ASP A 66 7.54 12.75 15.29
N GLY A 67 7.85 11.73 16.09
CA GLY A 67 7.76 11.65 17.55
C GLY A 67 6.39 11.70 18.23
N THR A 68 5.28 11.94 17.54
CA THR A 68 3.98 12.24 18.20
C THR A 68 2.78 11.45 17.71
N ASN A 69 2.97 10.29 17.07
CA ASN A 69 1.86 9.47 16.58
C ASN A 69 1.56 8.22 17.42
N THR A 70 1.48 8.38 18.75
CA THR A 70 0.98 7.33 19.66
C THR A 70 -0.54 7.17 19.65
N ALA A 71 -1.27 7.95 18.84
CA ALA A 71 -2.74 8.03 18.90
C ALA A 71 -3.49 7.22 17.82
N ARG A 72 -2.80 6.58 16.86
CA ARG A 72 -3.45 5.91 15.71
C ARG A 72 -3.70 4.41 15.87
N LEU A 73 -3.33 3.80 16.99
CA LEU A 73 -3.68 2.41 17.33
C LEU A 73 -4.71 2.41 18.47
N HIS A 74 -5.98 2.62 18.14
CA HIS A 74 -7.12 2.35 19.03
C HIS A 74 -8.33 1.86 18.24
#